data_AF-A0A0B7NS94-F1
#
_entry.id   AF-A0A0B7NS94-F1
#
_cell.length_a   1.000
_cell.length_b   1.000
_cell.length_c   1.000
_cell.angle_alpha   90.00
_cell.angle_beta   90.00
_cell.angle_gamma   90.00
#
_symmetry.space_group_name_H-M   'P 1'
#
loop_
_entity.id
_entity.type
_entity.pdbx_description
1 polymer ?
#
loop_
_entity_poly.entity_id
_entity_poly.type
_entity_poly.pdbx_seq_one_letter_code
_entity_poly.pdbx_strand_id
1 'polypeptide(L)'
;MSNLLLVDQDVISIVVSAVVGPKAKDQYVAIPTEWIDFTRSDFAYEPVNCSNELPRILIDYLRSVFRQHKAFKLLIVVTIVINSTTRDLLETEIPGSPISFAKQLSSIGWASSCLFFSAEAIAPYLNETPFNPLLALVHRLIEQETLLINFTQYDDPRLVCLYTKMKNILGDYIHGNESSIHALKSVCAQSKSECYKAKAALEIKINLLACVLKQP
;
A
#
# COMPACT_ATOMS: atom_id res chain seq x y z
N MET A 1 4.25 1.01 -3.98
CA MET A 1 4.85 2.15 -3.25
C MET A 1 3.89 2.74 -2.22
N SER A 2 2.56 2.69 -2.43
CA SER A 2 1.54 3.05 -1.42
C SER A 2 1.63 2.28 -0.10
N ASN A 3 2.19 1.07 -0.15
CA ASN A 3 2.20 0.14 0.97
C ASN A 3 2.93 0.63 2.24
N LEU A 4 4.05 1.35 2.09
CA LEU A 4 4.82 1.83 3.24
C LEU A 4 4.13 2.98 3.97
N LEU A 5 3.26 3.70 3.28
CA LEU A 5 2.53 4.80 3.86
C LEU A 5 1.47 4.30 4.84
N LEU A 6 0.76 3.23 4.47
CA LEU A 6 -0.32 2.68 5.29
C LEU A 6 0.18 1.97 6.56
N VAL A 7 1.48 1.81 6.75
CA VAL A 7 2.09 1.28 7.98
C VAL A 7 2.54 2.40 8.94
N ASP A 8 2.54 3.66 8.48
CA ASP A 8 2.93 4.80 9.30
C ASP A 8 1.85 5.11 10.34
N GLN A 9 2.26 5.36 11.59
CA GLN A 9 1.34 5.53 12.71
C GLN A 9 0.41 6.74 12.55
N ASP A 10 0.89 7.84 11.96
CA ASP A 10 0.04 9.01 11.76
C ASP A 10 -1.03 8.75 10.70
N VAL A 11 -0.67 7.98 9.66
CA VAL A 11 -1.61 7.56 8.61
C VAL A 11 -2.65 6.60 9.18
N ILE A 12 -2.23 5.62 9.99
CA ILE A 12 -3.15 4.74 10.72
C ILE A 12 -4.12 5.57 11.55
N SER A 13 -3.60 6.53 12.32
CA SER A 13 -4.42 7.41 13.16
C SER A 13 -5.38 8.28 12.35
N ILE A 14 -5.01 8.75 11.15
CA ILE A 14 -5.93 9.46 10.23
C ILE A 14 -7.09 8.55 9.81
N VAL A 15 -6.79 7.35 9.31
CA VAL A 15 -7.80 6.40 8.82
C VAL A 15 -8.73 5.98 9.96
N VAL A 16 -8.16 5.53 11.07
CA VAL A 16 -8.90 5.02 12.23
C VAL A 16 -9.78 6.11 12.84
N SER A 17 -9.26 7.34 13.00
CA SER A 17 -10.05 8.44 13.55
C SER A 17 -11.24 8.80 12.68
N ALA A 18 -11.09 8.71 11.36
CA ALA A 18 -12.16 9.03 10.42
C ALA A 18 -13.20 7.90 10.29
N VAL A 19 -12.77 6.64 10.35
CA VAL A 19 -13.62 5.46 10.11
C VAL A 19 -14.33 4.97 11.38
N VAL A 20 -13.60 4.93 12.50
CA VAL A 20 -14.11 4.42 13.78
C VAL A 20 -14.50 5.56 14.72
N GLY A 21 -13.77 6.67 14.64
CA GLY A 21 -14.00 7.88 15.43
C GLY A 21 -12.78 8.31 16.24
N PRO A 22 -12.76 9.54 16.77
CA PRO A 22 -11.58 10.16 17.37
C PRO A 22 -11.05 9.44 18.62
N LYS A 23 -11.90 8.67 19.31
CA LYS A 23 -11.49 7.88 20.48
C LYS A 23 -10.56 6.73 20.10
N ALA A 24 -10.63 6.24 18.87
CA ALA A 24 -9.84 5.11 18.40
C ALA A 24 -8.42 5.50 17.96
N LYS A 25 -8.11 6.81 17.94
CA LYS A 25 -6.78 7.32 17.61
C LYS A 25 -5.70 6.66 18.47
N ASP A 26 -4.59 6.28 17.85
CA ASP A 26 -3.43 5.65 18.50
C ASP A 26 -3.72 4.30 19.19
N GLN A 27 -4.92 3.72 18.99
CA GLN A 27 -5.29 2.40 19.53
C GLN A 27 -5.13 1.26 18.52
N TYR A 28 -4.53 1.51 17.37
CA TYR A 28 -4.40 0.55 16.28
C TYR A 28 -2.97 0.44 15.80
N VAL A 29 -2.64 -0.76 15.31
CA VAL A 29 -1.39 -1.08 14.64
C VAL A 29 -1.67 -1.79 13.32
N ALA A 30 -0.75 -1.63 12.37
CA ALA A 30 -0.77 -2.43 11.16
C ALA A 30 -0.34 -3.86 11.44
N ILE A 31 -1.04 -4.81 10.85
CA ILE A 31 -0.76 -6.24 10.98
C ILE A 31 -0.56 -6.89 9.60
N PRO A 32 0.12 -8.05 9.54
CA PRO A 32 0.22 -8.83 8.32
C PRO A 32 -1.16 -9.17 7.74
N THR A 33 -1.25 -9.15 6.42
CA THR A 33 -2.51 -9.35 5.69
C THR A 33 -2.67 -10.74 5.09
N GLU A 34 -1.75 -11.65 5.38
CA GLU A 34 -1.84 -13.04 4.94
C GLU A 34 -2.86 -13.77 5.83
N TRP A 35 -3.91 -14.28 5.18
CA TRP A 35 -4.97 -15.03 5.81
C TRP A 35 -4.66 -16.54 5.78
N ILE A 36 -5.33 -17.31 6.63
CA ILE A 36 -5.14 -18.78 6.74
C ILE A 36 -5.47 -19.51 5.43
N ASP A 37 -6.34 -18.93 4.60
CA ASP A 37 -6.70 -19.45 3.28
C ASP A 37 -5.74 -19.00 2.16
N PHE A 38 -4.57 -18.45 2.52
CA PHE A 38 -3.58 -17.87 1.61
C PHE A 38 -4.12 -16.71 0.77
N THR A 39 -5.28 -16.16 1.14
CA THR A 39 -5.74 -14.91 0.57
C THR A 39 -4.98 -13.75 1.23
N ARG A 40 -4.99 -12.59 0.58
CA ARG A 40 -4.26 -11.42 1.07
C ARG A 40 -5.09 -10.18 0.82
N SER A 41 -5.39 -9.44 1.89
CA SER A 41 -5.83 -8.05 1.80
C SER A 41 -4.62 -7.16 1.55
N ASP A 42 -4.81 -5.95 1.06
CA ASP A 42 -3.66 -5.05 0.89
C ASP A 42 -3.11 -4.61 2.25
N PHE A 43 -4.00 -4.15 3.16
CA PHE A 43 -3.67 -3.75 4.52
C PHE A 43 -4.73 -4.17 5.55
N ALA A 44 -4.30 -4.36 6.79
CA ALA A 44 -5.19 -4.60 7.92
C ALA A 44 -4.68 -3.85 9.16
N TYR A 45 -5.59 -3.21 9.87
CA TYR A 45 -5.35 -2.58 11.16
C TYR A 45 -6.12 -3.32 12.25
N GLU A 46 -5.44 -3.61 13.34
CA GLU A 46 -6.01 -4.29 14.50
C GLU A 46 -5.87 -3.40 15.74
N PRO A 47 -6.90 -3.37 16.62
CA PRO A 47 -6.77 -2.71 17.91
C PRO A 47 -5.61 -3.31 18.72
N VAL A 48 -4.78 -2.46 19.30
CA VAL A 48 -3.68 -2.88 20.20
C VAL A 48 -4.24 -3.60 21.43
N ASN A 49 -5.36 -3.09 21.95
CA ASN A 49 -6.13 -3.76 22.99
C ASN A 49 -7.24 -4.56 22.32
N CYS A 50 -7.17 -5.88 22.39
CA CYS A 50 -8.17 -6.80 21.83
C CYS A 50 -9.52 -6.77 22.58
N SER A 51 -9.97 -5.61 23.06
CA SER A 51 -11.32 -5.46 23.57
C SER A 51 -12.30 -5.68 22.41
N ASN A 52 -13.44 -6.30 22.70
CA ASN A 52 -14.49 -6.55 21.71
C ASN A 52 -15.24 -5.27 21.27
N GLU A 53 -14.73 -4.08 21.59
CA GLU A 53 -15.42 -2.80 21.34
C GLU A 53 -14.94 -2.14 20.05
N LEU A 54 -13.70 -2.37 19.65
CA LEU A 54 -13.08 -1.73 18.50
C LEU A 54 -13.06 -2.68 17.29
N PRO A 55 -13.58 -2.26 16.12
CA PRO A 55 -13.62 -3.12 14.95
C PRO A 55 -12.24 -3.27 14.31
N ARG A 56 -11.97 -4.42 13.70
CA ARG A 56 -10.82 -4.56 12.80
C ARG A 56 -11.08 -3.78 11.52
N ILE A 57 -10.06 -3.15 10.95
CA ILE A 57 -10.16 -2.42 9.69
C ILE A 57 -9.36 -3.15 8.62
N LEU A 58 -9.97 -3.44 7.48
CA LEU A 58 -9.27 -3.90 6.28
C LEU A 58 -9.24 -2.77 5.27
N ILE A 59 -8.10 -2.57 4.62
CA ILE A 59 -7.98 -1.65 3.51
C ILE A 59 -7.60 -2.46 2.28
N ASP A 60 -8.46 -2.41 1.27
CA ASP A 60 -8.24 -3.08 -0.01
C ASP A 60 -8.19 -2.07 -1.16
N TYR A 61 -7.19 -2.23 -2.01
CA TYR A 61 -7.14 -1.59 -3.32
C TYR A 61 -7.92 -2.48 -4.28
N LEU A 62 -9.06 -1.99 -4.76
CA LEU A 62 -9.97 -2.77 -5.60
C LEU A 62 -9.30 -3.16 -6.93
N ARG A 63 -8.67 -4.35 -6.97
CA ARG A 63 -8.29 -5.08 -8.20
C ARG A 63 -9.19 -6.29 -8.47
N SER A 64 -9.80 -6.88 -7.43
CA SER A 64 -10.80 -7.95 -7.60
C SER A 64 -11.85 -7.87 -6.50
N VAL A 65 -13.10 -7.80 -6.94
CA VAL A 65 -14.30 -7.48 -6.18
C VAL A 65 -14.67 -8.64 -5.23
N PHE A 66 -14.66 -8.36 -3.92
CA PHE A 66 -15.22 -9.14 -2.81
C PHE A 66 -14.78 -10.61 -2.65
N ARG A 67 -13.66 -10.82 -1.95
CA ARG A 67 -13.49 -12.06 -1.19
C ARG A 67 -14.32 -11.95 0.08
N GLN A 68 -15.36 -12.77 0.20
CA GLN A 68 -16.14 -12.85 1.43
C GLN A 68 -15.26 -13.45 2.52
N HIS A 69 -14.66 -12.58 3.35
CA HIS A 69 -13.95 -13.01 4.55
C HIS A 69 -14.96 -13.66 5.50
N LYS A 70 -14.66 -14.87 5.99
CA LYS A 70 -15.55 -15.58 6.90
C LYS A 70 -15.67 -14.80 8.23
N ALA A 71 -16.83 -14.14 8.37
CA ALA A 71 -17.51 -13.73 9.59
C ALA A 71 -16.65 -13.20 10.76
N PHE A 72 -16.06 -12.01 10.59
CA PHE A 72 -15.69 -11.16 11.73
C PHE A 72 -16.84 -10.18 11.99
N LYS A 73 -17.54 -10.32 13.12
CA LYS A 73 -18.73 -9.53 13.46
C LYS A 73 -18.50 -8.01 13.53
N LEU A 74 -17.25 -7.58 13.72
CA LEU A 74 -16.84 -6.17 13.86
C LEU A 74 -15.75 -5.81 12.84
N LEU A 75 -16.00 -6.09 11.57
CA LEU A 75 -15.06 -5.79 10.49
C LEU A 75 -15.53 -4.57 9.72
N ILE A 76 -14.70 -3.53 9.64
CA ILE A 76 -14.89 -2.44 8.69
C ILE A 76 -13.96 -2.66 7.51
N VAL A 77 -14.52 -2.64 6.32
CA VAL A 77 -13.75 -2.73 5.08
C VAL A 77 -13.72 -1.35 4.43
N VAL A 78 -12.53 -0.85 4.18
CA VAL A 78 -12.25 0.40 3.50
C VAL A 78 -11.68 0.06 2.14
N THR A 79 -12.41 0.39 1.10
CA THR A 79 -12.04 0.03 -0.26
C THR A 79 -11.68 1.29 -1.02
N ILE A 80 -10.45 1.36 -1.53
CA ILE A 80 -9.95 2.49 -2.30
C ILE A 80 -9.81 2.07 -3.76
N VAL A 81 -10.51 2.77 -4.65
CA VAL A 81 -10.52 2.42 -6.07
C VAL A 81 -9.62 3.33 -6.86
N ILE A 82 -8.61 2.71 -7.46
CA ILE A 82 -7.59 3.38 -8.26
C ILE A 82 -8.04 3.50 -9.73
N ASN A 83 -8.81 2.54 -10.24
CA ASN A 83 -9.29 2.51 -11.63
C ASN A 83 -10.80 2.74 -11.71
N SER A 84 -11.35 2.99 -12.90
CA SER A 84 -12.80 3.05 -13.08
C SER A 84 -13.49 1.78 -12.59
N THR A 85 -14.45 1.89 -11.68
CA THR A 85 -15.27 0.76 -11.23
C THR A 85 -16.25 0.30 -12.30
N THR A 86 -16.62 -0.98 -12.24
CA THR A 86 -17.75 -1.50 -13.00
C THR A 86 -19.07 -0.91 -12.46
N ARG A 87 -20.07 -0.75 -13.33
CA ARG A 87 -21.42 -0.28 -12.93
C ARG A 87 -22.02 -1.16 -11.83
N ASP A 88 -21.80 -2.46 -11.91
CA ASP A 88 -22.34 -3.45 -10.98
C ASP A 88 -22.00 -3.15 -9.52
N LEU A 89 -20.84 -2.53 -9.26
CA LEU A 89 -20.43 -2.20 -7.91
C LEU A 89 -21.18 -0.96 -7.38
N LEU A 90 -21.47 0.01 -8.25
CA LEU A 90 -22.26 1.18 -7.92
C LEU A 90 -23.73 0.82 -7.63
N GLU A 91 -24.25 -0.25 -8.25
CA GLU A 91 -25.61 -0.75 -8.00
C GLU A 91 -25.77 -1.35 -6.59
N THR A 92 -24.66 -1.67 -5.90
CA THR A 92 -24.68 -2.18 -4.51
C THR A 92 -24.57 -1.08 -3.44
N GLU A 93 -24.56 0.18 -3.87
CA GLU A 93 -24.50 1.34 -2.98
C GLU A 93 -25.77 1.45 -2.14
N ILE A 94 -25.57 1.65 -0.83
CA ILE A 94 -26.63 1.94 0.12
C ILE A 94 -26.44 3.37 0.67
N PRO A 95 -27.53 4.11 0.91
CA PRO A 95 -27.43 5.43 1.51
C PRO A 95 -26.96 5.35 2.97
N GLY A 96 -26.36 6.43 3.47
CA GLY A 96 -26.06 6.58 4.90
C GLY A 96 -24.60 6.40 5.31
N SER A 97 -23.66 6.56 4.38
CA SER A 97 -22.23 6.60 4.73
C SER A 97 -21.96 7.66 5.82
N PRO A 98 -21.22 7.31 6.89
CA PRO A 98 -20.83 8.28 7.92
C PRO A 98 -19.80 9.30 7.42
N ILE A 99 -19.16 9.04 6.27
CA ILE A 99 -18.16 9.92 5.65
C ILE A 99 -18.74 10.46 4.35
N SER A 100 -18.86 11.78 4.24
CA SER A 100 -19.55 12.46 3.12
C SER A 100 -18.99 12.13 1.74
N PHE A 101 -17.66 11.96 1.65
CA PHE A 101 -16.94 11.62 0.42
C PHE A 101 -16.67 10.12 0.26
N ALA A 102 -17.35 9.28 1.05
CA ALA A 102 -17.32 7.82 0.91
C ALA A 102 -18.72 7.31 0.55
N LYS A 103 -18.78 6.29 -0.30
CA LYS A 103 -19.99 5.52 -0.55
C LYS A 103 -20.05 4.33 0.40
N GLN A 104 -21.23 3.91 0.80
CA GLN A 104 -21.40 2.71 1.60
C GLN A 104 -21.92 1.58 0.71
N LEU A 105 -21.31 0.40 0.79
CA LEU A 105 -21.73 -0.78 0.05
C LEU A 105 -22.42 -1.78 0.99
N SER A 106 -23.31 -2.58 0.42
CA SER A 106 -23.94 -3.68 1.16
C SER A 106 -22.88 -4.65 1.70
N SER A 107 -22.88 -4.84 3.02
CA SER A 107 -21.94 -5.69 3.78
C SER A 107 -22.64 -6.81 4.54
N ILE A 108 -23.91 -7.07 4.20
CA ILE A 108 -24.80 -7.97 4.95
C ILE A 108 -24.17 -9.36 5.08
N GLY A 109 -23.93 -9.77 6.33
CA GLY A 109 -23.49 -11.12 6.68
C GLY A 109 -21.99 -11.33 6.78
N TRP A 110 -21.14 -10.32 6.48
CA TRP A 110 -19.68 -10.51 6.49
C TRP A 110 -18.87 -9.34 7.06
N ALA A 111 -19.41 -8.12 7.07
CA ALA A 111 -18.76 -6.94 7.67
C ALA A 111 -19.79 -6.02 8.35
N SER A 112 -19.34 -5.17 9.26
CA SER A 112 -20.19 -4.16 9.91
C SER A 112 -20.39 -2.91 9.04
N SER A 113 -19.39 -2.57 8.23
CA SER A 113 -19.49 -1.52 7.22
C SER A 113 -18.50 -1.78 6.09
N CYS A 114 -18.89 -1.44 4.87
CA CYS A 114 -18.01 -1.42 3.70
C CYS A 114 -18.04 -0.01 3.12
N LEU A 115 -16.95 0.73 3.34
CA LEU A 115 -16.75 2.08 2.86
C LEU A 115 -15.96 2.03 1.56
N PHE A 116 -16.38 2.85 0.61
CA PHE A 116 -15.87 2.84 -0.74
C PHE A 116 -15.48 4.26 -1.15
N PHE A 117 -14.25 4.40 -1.65
CA PHE A 117 -13.69 5.66 -2.11
C PHE A 117 -13.27 5.54 -3.57
N SER A 118 -13.75 6.45 -4.41
CA SER A 118 -13.38 6.55 -5.83
C SER A 118 -13.09 8.01 -6.20
N ALA A 119 -12.35 8.23 -7.29
CA ALA A 119 -12.07 9.56 -7.81
C ALA A 119 -13.35 10.39 -7.98
N GLU A 120 -14.40 9.78 -8.53
CA GLU A 120 -15.72 10.40 -8.72
C GLU A 120 -16.37 10.80 -7.38
N ALA A 121 -16.33 9.93 -6.38
CA ALA A 121 -16.95 10.20 -5.08
C ALA A 121 -16.26 11.34 -4.32
N ILE A 122 -14.94 11.47 -4.47
CA ILE A 122 -14.16 12.47 -3.74
C ILE A 122 -14.04 13.81 -4.47
N ALA A 123 -14.18 13.83 -5.81
CA ALA A 123 -13.95 15.02 -6.63
C ALA A 123 -14.69 16.29 -6.16
N PRO A 124 -15.98 16.23 -5.73
CA PRO A 124 -16.68 17.42 -5.24
C PRO A 124 -16.07 18.04 -3.97
N TYR A 125 -15.36 17.23 -3.18
CA TYR A 125 -14.85 17.60 -1.86
C TYR A 125 -13.42 18.15 -1.93
N LEU A 126 -12.73 18.06 -3.07
CA LEU A 126 -11.31 18.41 -3.19
C LEU A 126 -10.99 19.89 -2.98
N ASN A 127 -12.00 20.75 -3.01
CA ASN A 127 -11.85 22.19 -2.79
C ASN A 127 -12.38 22.66 -1.42
N GLU A 128 -12.81 21.73 -0.55
CA GLU A 128 -13.32 22.09 0.77
C GLU A 128 -12.22 22.63 1.70
N THR A 129 -12.60 23.56 2.58
CA THR A 129 -11.72 24.14 3.59
C THR A 129 -12.38 24.07 4.97
N PRO A 130 -11.70 23.55 6.01
CA PRO A 130 -10.35 23.00 6.00
C PRO A 130 -10.26 21.65 5.25
N PHE A 131 -9.10 21.35 4.67
CA PHE A 131 -8.95 20.12 3.91
C PHE A 131 -8.96 18.90 4.81
N ASN A 132 -9.78 17.90 4.47
CA ASN A 132 -9.93 16.71 5.28
C ASN A 132 -8.70 15.78 5.13
N PRO A 133 -8.00 15.38 6.21
CA PRO A 133 -6.82 14.53 6.11
C PRO A 133 -7.05 13.16 5.48
N LEU A 134 -8.21 12.54 5.71
CA LEU A 134 -8.56 11.27 5.07
C LEU A 134 -8.81 11.49 3.57
N LEU A 135 -9.51 12.57 3.19
CA LEU A 135 -9.73 12.92 1.79
C LEU A 135 -8.39 13.12 1.06
N ALA A 136 -7.44 13.81 1.68
CA ALA A 136 -6.09 13.99 1.15
C ALA A 136 -5.38 12.66 0.89
N LEU A 137 -5.40 11.78 1.90
CA LEU A 137 -4.81 10.45 1.82
C LEU A 137 -5.46 9.62 0.71
N VAL A 138 -6.79 9.57 0.66
CA VAL A 138 -7.56 8.82 -0.33
C VAL A 138 -7.28 9.34 -1.74
N HIS A 139 -7.40 10.65 -1.97
CA HIS A 139 -7.10 11.27 -3.26
C HIS A 139 -5.71 10.86 -3.74
N ARG A 140 -4.74 10.94 -2.83
CA ARG A 140 -3.36 10.58 -3.15
C ARG A 140 -3.19 9.10 -3.49
N LEU A 141 -3.87 8.21 -2.77
CA LEU A 141 -3.83 6.78 -3.04
C LEU A 141 -4.49 6.42 -4.38
N ILE A 142 -5.50 7.19 -4.79
CA ILE A 142 -6.19 7.04 -6.07
C ILE A 142 -5.34 7.54 -7.24
N GLU A 143 -4.83 8.76 -7.15
CA GLU A 143 -4.03 9.37 -8.23
C GLU A 143 -2.71 8.63 -8.48
N GLN A 144 -2.17 7.95 -7.47
CA GLN A 144 -0.83 7.33 -7.49
C GLN A 144 0.33 8.27 -7.87
N GLU A 145 0.06 9.55 -8.10
CA GLU A 145 1.08 10.54 -8.43
C GLU A 145 2.05 10.70 -7.24
N THR A 146 3.24 11.26 -7.49
CA THR A 146 4.24 11.53 -6.44
C THR A 146 4.37 13.02 -6.09
N LEU A 147 3.71 13.91 -6.83
CA LEU A 147 3.90 15.36 -6.70
C LEU A 147 2.73 16.06 -6.00
N LEU A 148 3.02 17.18 -5.35
CA LEU A 148 2.08 18.02 -4.57
C LEU A 148 1.53 19.19 -5.41
N ILE A 149 2.15 19.44 -6.56
CA ILE A 149 2.00 20.67 -7.37
C ILE A 149 0.56 20.89 -7.87
N ASN A 150 -0.26 19.84 -7.90
CA ASN A 150 -1.60 19.88 -8.47
C ASN A 150 -2.69 20.33 -7.49
N PHE A 151 -2.36 20.62 -6.22
CA PHE A 151 -3.37 21.10 -5.26
C PHE A 151 -3.41 22.62 -5.19
N THR A 152 -4.62 23.17 -5.36
CA THR A 152 -4.94 24.58 -5.13
C THR A 152 -4.71 25.01 -3.67
N GLN A 153 -4.58 24.04 -2.75
CA GLN A 153 -4.47 24.22 -1.30
C GLN A 153 -3.08 23.85 -0.74
N TYR A 154 -2.03 24.00 -1.55
CA TYR A 154 -0.65 23.63 -1.17
C TYR A 154 -0.13 24.34 0.10
N ASP A 155 -0.75 25.44 0.52
CA ASP A 155 -0.42 26.19 1.73
C ASP A 155 -1.02 25.61 3.03
N ASP A 156 -1.91 24.61 2.96
CA ASP A 156 -2.48 24.00 4.18
C ASP A 156 -1.39 23.25 4.98
N PRO A 157 -1.12 23.62 6.25
CA PRO A 157 -0.02 23.03 7.01
C PRO A 157 -0.18 21.52 7.26
N ARG A 158 -1.41 21.00 7.31
CA ARG A 158 -1.68 19.57 7.53
C ARG A 158 -1.41 18.78 6.27
N LEU A 159 -1.79 19.33 5.10
CA LEU A 159 -1.40 18.78 3.81
C LEU A 159 0.11 18.75 3.66
N VAL A 160 0.79 19.88 3.90
CA VAL A 160 2.24 19.96 3.81
C VAL A 160 2.90 18.93 4.75
N CYS A 161 2.41 18.79 5.99
CA CYS A 161 2.93 17.80 6.93
C CYS A 161 2.74 16.35 6.43
N LEU A 162 1.52 15.99 6.01
CA LEU A 162 1.21 14.66 5.48
C LEU A 162 2.10 14.33 4.28
N TYR A 163 2.19 15.24 3.32
CA TYR A 163 3.01 15.05 2.13
C TYR A 163 4.50 15.04 2.43
N THR A 164 4.98 15.83 3.39
CA THR A 164 6.38 15.79 3.81
C THR A 164 6.72 14.43 4.41
N LYS A 165 5.84 13.87 5.25
CA LYS A 165 5.98 12.52 5.77
C LYS A 165 5.97 11.49 4.65
N MET A 166 5.01 11.58 3.72
CA MET A 166 4.95 10.72 2.54
C MET A 166 6.25 10.79 1.73
N LYS A 167 6.76 12.00 1.47
CA LYS A 167 7.99 12.21 0.73
C LYS A 167 9.20 11.61 1.44
N ASN A 168 9.29 11.75 2.77
CA ASN A 168 10.39 11.19 3.54
C ASN A 168 10.34 9.65 3.53
N ILE A 169 9.18 9.06 3.81
CA ILE A 169 8.97 7.59 3.75
C ILE A 169 9.35 7.04 2.37
N LEU A 170 8.93 7.72 1.31
CA LEU A 170 9.24 7.33 -0.06
C LEU A 170 10.72 7.56 -0.43
N GLY A 171 11.31 8.67 0.02
CA GLY A 171 12.70 9.03 -0.21
C GLY A 171 13.67 8.03 0.43
N ASP A 172 13.42 7.69 1.70
CA ASP A 172 14.21 6.69 2.42
C ASP A 172 14.11 5.31 1.75
N TYR A 173 12.92 4.94 1.27
CA TYR A 173 12.73 3.71 0.51
C TYR A 173 13.49 3.71 -0.82
N ILE A 174 13.44 4.80 -1.58
CA ILE A 174 14.17 4.93 -2.85
C ILE A 174 15.67 4.80 -2.60
N HIS A 175 16.20 5.52 -1.60
CA HIS A 175 17.63 5.48 -1.28
C HIS A 175 18.10 4.09 -0.78
N GLY A 176 17.28 3.43 0.06
CA GLY A 176 17.54 2.06 0.50
C GLY A 176 17.53 1.05 -0.66
N ASN A 177 16.60 1.20 -1.60
CA ASN A 177 16.56 0.36 -2.80
C ASN A 177 17.72 0.63 -3.75
N GLU A 178 18.12 1.88 -3.96
CA GLU A 178 19.29 2.21 -4.78
C GLU A 178 20.56 1.57 -4.22
N SER A 179 20.74 1.62 -2.90
CA SER A 179 21.84 0.95 -2.19
C SER A 179 21.82 -0.57 -2.39
N SER A 180 20.63 -1.18 -2.31
CA SER A 180 20.43 -2.63 -2.52
C SER A 180 20.68 -3.04 -3.98
N ILE A 181 20.22 -2.23 -4.95
CA ILE A 181 20.47 -2.43 -6.38
C ILE A 181 21.95 -2.29 -6.70
N HIS A 182 22.63 -1.32 -6.09
CA HIS A 182 24.08 -1.14 -6.23
C HIS A 182 24.83 -2.37 -5.69
N ALA A 183 24.45 -2.87 -4.51
CA ALA A 183 25.00 -4.11 -3.96
C ALA A 183 24.79 -5.30 -4.92
N LEU A 184 23.56 -5.51 -5.42
CA LEU A 184 23.27 -6.58 -6.39
C LEU A 184 24.09 -6.47 -7.67
N LYS A 185 24.23 -5.24 -8.23
CA LYS A 185 25.08 -5.01 -9.40
C LYS A 185 26.53 -5.39 -9.13
N SER A 186 27.05 -5.07 -7.94
CA SER A 186 28.41 -5.43 -7.56
C SER A 186 28.60 -6.96 -7.45
N VAL A 187 27.66 -7.68 -6.84
CA VAL A 187 27.68 -9.16 -6.78
C VAL A 187 27.60 -9.77 -8.17
N CYS A 188 26.73 -9.27 -9.05
CA CYS A 188 26.65 -9.73 -10.44
C CYS A 188 27.97 -9.46 -11.20
N ALA A 189 28.59 -8.29 -11.00
CA ALA A 189 29.86 -7.95 -11.64
C ALA A 189 31.00 -8.87 -11.15
N GLN A 190 31.04 -9.14 -9.83
CA GLN A 190 32.01 -10.05 -9.23
C GLN A 190 31.83 -11.47 -9.76
N SER A 191 30.60 -12.00 -9.72
CA SER A 191 30.28 -13.34 -10.22
C SER A 191 30.64 -13.49 -11.71
N LYS A 192 30.38 -12.46 -12.51
CA LYS A 192 30.79 -12.43 -13.93
C LYS A 192 32.31 -12.48 -14.08
N SER A 193 33.05 -11.72 -13.27
CA SER A 193 34.52 -11.73 -13.27
C SER A 193 35.09 -13.10 -12.89
N GLU A 194 34.53 -13.73 -11.86
CA GLU A 194 34.95 -15.07 -11.42
C GLU A 194 34.68 -16.13 -12.50
N CYS A 195 33.54 -16.05 -13.18
CA CYS A 195 33.21 -16.94 -14.29
C CYS A 195 34.19 -16.79 -15.47
N TYR A 196 34.58 -15.55 -15.82
CA TYR A 196 35.62 -15.33 -16.85
C TYR A 196 36.99 -15.87 -16.45
N LYS A 197 37.39 -15.71 -15.19
CA LYS A 197 38.65 -16.27 -14.68
C LYS A 197 38.65 -17.79 -14.74
N ALA A 198 37.55 -18.42 -14.32
CA ALA A 198 37.38 -19.88 -14.40
C ALA A 198 37.44 -20.38 -15.85
N LYS A 199 36.77 -19.69 -16.78
CA LYS A 199 36.83 -19.99 -18.21
C LYS A 199 38.26 -19.91 -18.76
N ALA A 200 38.98 -18.82 -18.48
CA ALA A 200 40.35 -18.65 -18.94
C ALA A 200 41.30 -19.72 -18.38
N ALA A 201 41.13 -20.09 -17.10
CA ALA A 201 41.92 -21.15 -16.48
C ALA A 201 41.68 -22.53 -17.13
N LEU A 202 40.42 -22.83 -17.50
CA LEU A 202 40.08 -24.06 -18.23
C LEU A 202 40.71 -24.08 -19.63
N GLU A 203 40.65 -22.96 -20.37
CA GLU A 203 41.27 -22.85 -21.69
C GLU A 203 42.79 -23.07 -21.64
N ILE A 204 43.48 -22.48 -20.65
CA ILE A 204 44.92 -22.70 -20.43
C ILE A 204 45.20 -24.18 -20.17
N LYS A 205 44.40 -24.83 -19.31
CA LYS A 205 44.60 -26.24 -18.95
C LYS A 205 44.38 -27.18 -20.14
N ILE A 206 43.39 -26.89 -20.98
CA ILE A 206 43.12 -27.63 -22.23
C ILE A 206 44.31 -27.48 -23.19
N ASN A 207 44.83 -26.27 -23.38
CA ASN A 207 45.98 -26.03 -24.26
C ASN A 207 47.26 -26.74 -23.78
N LEU A 208 47.51 -26.74 -22.47
CA LEU A 208 48.64 -27.47 -21.88
C LEU A 208 48.52 -28.98 -22.11
N LEU A 209 47.34 -29.56 -21.89
CA LEU A 209 47.08 -30.97 -22.17
C LEU A 209 47.29 -31.30 -23.65
N ALA A 210 46.84 -30.44 -24.56
CA ALA A 210 47.04 -30.61 -26.00
C ALA A 210 48.53 -30.54 -26.40
N CYS A 211 49.35 -29.73 -25.72
CA CYS A 211 50.80 -29.69 -25.93
C CYS A 211 51.49 -30.97 -25.46
N VAL A 212 51.13 -31.50 -24.29
CA VAL A 212 51.70 -32.75 -23.75
C VAL A 212 51.39 -33.93 -24.67
N LEU A 213 50.17 -34.01 -25.20
CA LEU A 213 49.75 -35.08 -26.11
C LEU A 213 50.39 -35.02 -27.51
N LYS A 214 51.06 -33.92 -27.86
CA LYS A 214 51.72 -33.73 -29.17
C LYS A 214 53.23 -34.00 -29.15
N GLN A 215 53.81 -34.35 -28.01
CA GLN A 215 55.21 -34.77 -27.96
C GLN A 215 55.33 -36.23 -28.41
N PRO A 216 56.12 -36.52 -29.47
CA PRO A 216 56.28 -37.85 -30.06
C PRO A 216 57.07 -38.82 -29.17
#